data_AF-A0A1J4RNY3-F1
#
_entry.id   AF-A0A1J4RNY3-F1
#
_cell.length_a   1.000
_cell.length_b   1.000
_cell.length_c   1.000
_cell.angle_alpha   90.00
_cell.angle_beta   90.00
_cell.angle_gamma   90.00
#
_symmetry.space_group_name_H-M   'P 1'
#
loop_
_entity.id
_entity.type
_entity.pdbx_description
1 polymer ?
#
loop_
_entity_poly.entity_id
_entity_poly.type
_entity_poly.pdbx_seq_one_letter_code
_entity_poly.pdbx_strand_id
1 'polypeptide(L)'
;MALTDKLSQALKAAMKAKDGETVGALRLILAVLQNLRIAKRAALSDEEIVATLQKEAKKRVEAKAIYEKAGRQDLAAIEERELKIIRQWL
;
A
#
# COMPACT_ATOMS: atom_id res chain seq x y z
N MET A 1 11.28 14.80 7.06
CA MET A 1 10.92 14.10 5.80
C MET A 1 9.45 13.75 5.87
N ALA A 2 8.69 14.05 4.82
CA ALA A 2 7.28 13.69 4.75
C ALA A 2 7.13 12.16 4.65
N LEU A 3 5.99 11.61 5.08
CA LEU A 3 5.74 10.16 5.00
C LEU A 3 5.84 9.64 3.54
N THR A 4 5.42 10.45 2.56
CA THR A 4 5.58 10.17 1.13
C THR A 4 7.04 10.00 0.70
N ASP A 5 7.97 10.75 1.31
CA ASP A 5 9.41 10.62 1.01
C ASP A 5 9.94 9.29 1.56
N LYS A 6 9.50 8.89 2.76
CA LYS A 6 9.90 7.61 3.37
C LYS A 6 9.40 6.42 2.53
N LEU A 7 8.14 6.47 2.07
CA LEU A 7 7.57 5.48 1.15
C LEU A 7 8.37 5.38 -0.15
N SER A 8 8.75 6.53 -0.72
CA SER A 8 9.56 6.58 -1.95
C SER A 8 10.97 6.01 -1.75
N GLN A 9 11.59 6.24 -0.59
CA GLN A 9 12.89 5.67 -0.26
C GLN A 9 12.81 4.16 -0.04
N ALA A 10 11.77 3.68 0.65
CA ALA A 10 11.55 2.24 0.82
C ALA A 10 11.29 1.54 -0.52
N LEU A 11 10.59 2.17 -1.46
CA LEU A 11 10.45 1.62 -2.81
C LEU A 11 11.82 1.44 -3.47
N LYS A 12 12.69 2.44 -3.39
CA LYS A 12 14.06 2.33 -3.92
C LYS A 12 14.86 1.22 -3.23
N ALA A 13 14.71 1.07 -1.92
CA ALA A 13 15.38 0.00 -1.17
C ALA A 13 14.87 -1.38 -1.59
N ALA A 14 13.55 -1.57 -1.70
CA ALA A 14 12.93 -2.81 -2.13
C ALA A 14 13.33 -3.19 -3.57
N MET A 15 13.42 -2.20 -4.48
CA MET A 15 13.93 -2.41 -5.84
C MET A 15 15.37 -2.92 -5.84
N LYS A 16 16.25 -2.35 -5.00
CA LYS A 16 17.65 -2.79 -4.87
C LYS A 16 17.75 -4.20 -4.26
N ALA A 17 16.89 -4.51 -3.31
CA ALA A 17 16.80 -5.81 -2.67
C ALA A 17 16.14 -6.88 -3.54
N LYS A 18 15.59 -6.51 -4.72
CA LYS A 18 14.77 -7.37 -5.60
C LYS A 18 13.56 -7.97 -4.87
N ASP A 19 13.02 -7.25 -3.89
CA ASP A 19 11.79 -7.61 -3.18
C ASP A 19 10.58 -7.20 -4.03
N GLY A 20 10.18 -8.08 -4.95
CA GLY A 20 9.08 -7.83 -5.87
C GLY A 20 7.73 -7.56 -5.19
N GLU A 21 7.50 -8.18 -4.03
CA GLU A 21 6.24 -8.03 -3.29
C GLU A 21 6.15 -6.64 -2.67
N THR A 22 7.19 -6.21 -1.96
CA THR A 22 7.26 -4.85 -1.40
C THR A 22 7.24 -3.79 -2.50
N VAL A 23 7.90 -4.04 -3.63
CA VAL A 23 7.85 -3.14 -4.79
C VAL A 23 6.42 -2.97 -5.32
N GLY A 24 5.68 -4.06 -5.48
CA GLY A 24 4.29 -4.04 -5.95
C GLY A 24 3.39 -3.23 -5.03
N ALA A 25 3.41 -3.55 -3.73
CA ALA A 25 2.59 -2.88 -2.73
C ALA A 25 2.91 -1.37 -2.63
N LEU A 26 4.20 -1.01 -2.54
CA LEU A 26 4.61 0.40 -2.42
C LEU A 26 4.28 1.22 -3.67
N ARG A 27 4.39 0.65 -4.87
CA ARG A 27 4.00 1.35 -6.11
C ARG A 27 2.51 1.66 -6.13
N LEU A 28 1.67 0.71 -5.71
CA LEU A 28 0.23 0.91 -5.68
C LEU A 28 -0.15 1.98 -4.65
N ILE A 29 0.42 1.94 -3.45
CA ILE A 29 0.22 2.97 -2.42
C ILE A 29 0.63 4.36 -2.94
N LEU A 30 1.83 4.48 -3.51
CA LEU A 30 2.32 5.76 -4.04
C LEU A 30 1.44 6.30 -5.17
N ALA A 31 0.90 5.44 -6.03
CA ALA A 31 -0.06 5.83 -7.06
C ALA A 31 -1.38 6.34 -6.47
N VAL A 32 -1.92 5.67 -5.44
CA VAL A 32 -3.14 6.11 -4.75
C VAL A 32 -2.93 7.48 -4.09
N LEU A 33 -1.80 7.67 -3.40
CA LEU A 33 -1.44 8.95 -2.79
C LEU A 33 -1.23 10.05 -3.85
N GLN A 34 -0.59 9.73 -4.97
CA GLN A 34 -0.42 10.67 -6.08
C GLN A 34 -1.78 11.10 -6.64
N ASN A 35 -2.71 10.18 -6.84
CA ASN A 35 -4.07 10.48 -7.31
C ASN A 35 -4.82 11.36 -6.30
N LEU A 36 -4.72 11.07 -5.00
CA LEU A 36 -5.33 11.91 -3.96
C LEU A 36 -4.74 13.32 -3.96
N ARG A 37 -3.42 13.46 -4.09
CA ARG A 37 -2.73 14.75 -4.19
C ARG A 37 -3.22 15.56 -5.40
N ILE A 38 -3.36 14.90 -6.56
CA ILE A 38 -3.88 15.53 -7.78
C ILE A 38 -5.33 15.98 -7.58
N ALA A 39 -6.18 15.13 -7.01
CA ALA A 39 -7.58 15.46 -6.73
C ALA A 39 -7.71 16.63 -5.74
N LYS A 40 -6.88 16.66 -4.70
CA LYS A 40 -6.82 17.73 -3.69
C LYS A 40 -6.26 19.04 -4.25
N ARG A 41 -5.41 18.97 -5.28
CA ARG A 41 -4.61 20.09 -5.82
C ARG A 41 -3.71 20.76 -4.77
N ALA A 42 -3.30 20.00 -3.76
CA ALA A 42 -2.42 20.46 -2.69
C ALA A 42 -1.58 19.29 -2.15
N ALA A 43 -0.57 19.60 -1.33
CA ALA A 43 0.19 18.57 -0.62
C ALA A 43 -0.72 17.78 0.34
N LEU A 44 -0.38 16.50 0.53
CA LEU A 44 -1.02 15.67 1.55
C LEU A 44 -0.32 15.90 2.88
N SER A 45 -1.11 16.06 3.92
CA SER A 45 -0.68 15.93 5.31
C SER A 45 -0.37 14.46 5.65
N ASP A 46 0.44 14.23 6.69
CA ASP A 46 0.72 12.87 7.13
C ASP A 46 -0.55 12.17 7.61
N GLU A 47 -1.51 12.90 8.19
CA GLU A 47 -2.82 12.38 8.60
C GLU A 47 -3.63 11.87 7.39
N GLU A 48 -3.64 12.59 6.28
CA GLU A 48 -4.31 12.15 5.04
C GLU A 48 -3.64 10.92 4.43
N ILE A 49 -2.31 10.83 4.53
CA ILE A 49 -1.57 9.67 4.06
C ILE A 49 -1.93 8.45 4.92
N VAL A 50 -1.91 8.59 6.25
CA VAL A 50 -2.28 7.53 7.19
C VAL A 50 -3.73 7.09 6.98
N ALA A 51 -4.68 8.02 6.83
CA ALA A 51 -6.08 7.71 6.54
C ALA A 51 -6.23 6.93 5.22
N THR A 52 -5.44 7.29 4.21
CA THR A 52 -5.41 6.56 2.93
C THR A 52 -4.85 5.16 3.10
N LEU A 53 -3.76 4.99 3.85
CA LEU A 53 -3.16 3.68 4.14
C LEU A 53 -4.13 2.79 4.93
N GLN A 54 -4.87 3.32 5.90
CA GLN A 54 -5.90 2.59 6.62
C GLN A 54 -7.01 2.09 5.69
N LYS A 55 -7.44 2.94 4.73
CA LYS A 55 -8.42 2.56 3.72
C LYS A 55 -7.91 1.44 2.82
N GLU A 56 -6.66 1.52 2.35
CA GLU A 56 -6.06 0.46 1.53
C GLU A 56 -5.87 -0.84 2.33
N ALA A 57 -5.45 -0.76 3.60
CA ALA A 57 -5.36 -1.92 4.49
C ALA A 57 -6.72 -2.62 4.64
N LYS A 58 -7.81 -1.85 4.82
CA LYS A 58 -9.16 -2.39 4.90
C LYS A 58 -9.56 -3.13 3.61
N LYS A 59 -9.27 -2.55 2.44
CA LYS A 59 -9.53 -3.20 1.14
C LYS A 59 -8.82 -4.54 1.02
N ARG A 60 -7.58 -4.67 1.49
CA ARG A 60 -6.83 -5.95 1.48
C ARG A 60 -7.49 -7.00 2.38
N VAL A 61 -7.96 -6.60 3.56
CA VAL A 61 -8.70 -7.51 4.45
C VAL A 61 -9.99 -8.01 3.78
N GLU A 62 -10.74 -7.11 3.15
CA GLU A 62 -11.98 -7.44 2.44
C GLU A 62 -11.71 -8.34 1.22
N ALA A 63 -10.72 -8.00 0.39
CA ALA A 63 -10.33 -8.78 -0.78
C ALA A 63 -9.82 -10.17 -0.40
N LYS A 64 -8.97 -10.28 0.62
CA LYS A 64 -8.51 -11.55 1.18
C LYS A 64 -9.70 -12.45 1.53
N ALA A 65 -10.67 -11.94 2.29
CA ALA A 65 -11.84 -12.70 2.70
C ALA A 65 -12.69 -13.16 1.49
N ILE A 66 -12.78 -12.35 0.43
CA ILE A 66 -13.45 -12.72 -0.81
C ILE A 66 -12.72 -13.87 -1.52
N TYR A 67 -11.39 -13.78 -1.64
CA TYR A 67 -10.58 -14.82 -2.28
C TYR A 67 -10.58 -16.13 -1.48
N GLU A 68 -10.52 -16.07 -0.15
CA GLU A 68 -10.65 -17.26 0.71
C GLU A 68 -11.99 -17.95 0.50
N LYS A 69 -13.10 -17.19 0.47
CA LYS A 69 -14.44 -17.73 0.18
C LYS A 69 -14.55 -18.34 -1.22
N ALA A 70 -13.81 -17.80 -2.19
CA ALA A 70 -13.77 -18.30 -3.56
C ALA A 70 -12.79 -19.48 -3.77
N GLY A 71 -12.13 -19.98 -2.72
CA GLY A 71 -11.13 -21.04 -2.83
C GLY A 71 -9.81 -20.62 -3.49
N ARG A 72 -9.58 -19.31 -3.68
CA ARG A 72 -8.39 -18.74 -4.30
C ARG A 72 -7.34 -18.36 -3.26
N GLN A 73 -6.78 -19.38 -2.60
CA GLN A 73 -5.77 -19.19 -1.55
C GLN A 73 -4.50 -18.50 -2.05
N ASP A 74 -4.15 -18.69 -3.33
CA ASP A 74 -3.06 -18.00 -4.01
C ASP A 74 -3.23 -16.47 -3.94
N LEU A 75 -4.43 -15.98 -4.27
CA LEU A 75 -4.76 -14.57 -4.25
C LEU A 75 -4.94 -14.03 -2.83
N ALA A 76 -5.57 -14.80 -1.95
CA ALA A 76 -5.70 -14.42 -0.53
C ALA A 76 -4.32 -14.24 0.15
N ALA A 77 -3.35 -15.08 -0.20
CA ALA A 77 -1.99 -14.96 0.32
C ALA A 77 -1.28 -13.70 -0.23
N ILE A 78 -1.55 -13.28 -1.47
CA ILE A 78 -1.04 -12.01 -2.00
C ILE A 78 -1.61 -10.83 -1.20
N GLU A 79 -2.94 -10.79 -1.00
CA GLU A 79 -3.60 -9.75 -0.22
C GLU A 79 -3.05 -9.65 1.21
N GLU A 80 -2.80 -10.78 1.86
CA GLU A 80 -2.20 -10.84 3.20
C GLU A 80 -0.77 -10.26 3.22
N ARG A 81 0.04 -10.54 2.20
CA ARG A 81 1.41 -10.02 2.11
C ARG A 81 1.41 -8.51 1.86
N GLU A 82 0.55 -8.03 0.95
CA GLU A 82 0.36 -6.59 0.74
C GLU A 82 -0.15 -5.88 1.99
N LEU A 83 -1.10 -6.48 2.72
CA LEU A 83 -1.61 -5.95 3.98
C LEU A 83 -0.49 -5.77 5.02
N LYS A 84 0.39 -6.77 5.16
CA LYS A 84 1.53 -6.70 6.09
C LYS A 84 2.46 -5.54 5.73
N ILE A 85 2.72 -5.33 4.43
CA ILE A 85 3.55 -4.21 3.96
C ILE A 85 2.88 -2.88 4.29
N ILE A 86 1.58 -2.70 3.97
CA ILE A 86 0.83 -1.47 4.26
C ILE A 86 0.87 -1.15 5.76
N ARG A 87 0.69 -2.16 6.63
CA ARG A 87 0.69 -2.00 8.09
C ARG A 87 2.02 -1.53 8.66
N GLN A 88 3.15 -1.66 7.95
CA GLN A 88 4.44 -1.12 8.41
C GLN A 88 4.50 0.41 8.34
N TRP A 89 3.52 1.06 7.71
CA TRP A 89 3.45 2.50 7.47
C TRP A 89 2.32 3.20 8.23
N LEU A 90 1.62 2.47 9.10
CA LEU A 90 0.58 2.96 10.00
C LEU A 90 1.16 3.13 11.41
#